data_AF-A0A0E2BGR7-F1
#
_entry.id   AF-A0A0E2BGR7-F1
#
_cell.length_a   1.000
_cell.length_b   1.000
_cell.length_c   1.000
_cell.angle_alpha   90.00
_cell.angle_beta   90.00
_cell.angle_gamma   90.00
#
_symmetry.space_group_name_H-M   'P 1'
#
loop_
_entity.id
_entity.type
_entity.pdbx_description
1 polymer ?
#
loop_
_entity_poly.entity_id
_entity_poly.type
_entity_poly.pdbx_seq_one_letter_code
_entity_poly.pdbx_strand_id
1 'polypeptide(L)'
;MPENPFDFDGKYTPSGDVRHVIDWSGYSGAVNIPDQLRLFYSFLEEPNKRRISFIVQNGTVYREQFTFKIYSKDPQIAQFNKIFSQANGQIPNFSKSVLTYDYDTKGTNIPIIPERLKQEAEDFLKNASNIILIALAAFLGWKIFESSGRK
;
A
#
# COMPACT_ATOMS: atom_id res chain seq x y z
N MET A 1 -3.87 -29.84 16.02
CA MET A 1 -2.62 -29.73 15.23
C MET A 1 -2.09 -28.33 15.45
N PRO A 2 -0.82 -28.14 15.85
CA PRO A 2 -0.29 -26.80 16.02
C PRO A 2 -0.14 -26.16 14.63
N GLU A 3 -0.70 -24.96 14.47
CA GLU A 3 -0.62 -24.18 13.23
C GLU A 3 0.85 -23.90 12.90
N ASN A 4 1.22 -24.17 11.65
CA ASN A 4 2.56 -23.89 11.15
C ASN A 4 2.73 -22.36 11.17
N PRO A 5 3.68 -21.77 11.92
CA PRO A 5 3.83 -20.33 12.05
C PRO A 5 4.24 -19.61 10.75
N PHE A 6 4.41 -20.37 9.66
CA PHE A 6 4.73 -19.88 8.32
C PHE A 6 3.53 -19.88 7.35
N ASP A 7 2.35 -20.36 7.77
CA ASP A 7 1.14 -20.25 6.96
C ASP A 7 0.60 -18.82 7.03
N PHE A 8 0.86 -18.05 5.96
CA PHE A 8 0.25 -16.74 5.77
C PHE A 8 -1.23 -16.94 5.41
N ASP A 9 -2.10 -16.93 6.40
CA ASP A 9 -3.56 -17.03 6.21
C ASP A 9 -4.17 -15.75 5.57
N GLY A 10 -3.32 -14.75 5.32
CA GLY A 10 -3.67 -13.47 4.74
C GLY A 10 -4.43 -12.56 5.70
N LYS A 11 -4.77 -12.98 6.92
CA LYS A 11 -5.48 -12.12 7.87
C LYS A 11 -4.58 -10.97 8.27
N TYR A 12 -5.15 -9.78 8.24
CA TYR A 12 -4.48 -8.58 8.69
C TYR A 12 -5.07 -8.15 10.02
N THR A 13 -4.21 -7.86 11.00
CA THR A 13 -4.59 -7.16 12.22
C THR A 13 -4.34 -5.66 12.03
N PRO A 14 -5.41 -4.85 11.87
CA PRO A 14 -5.27 -3.41 11.72
C PRO A 14 -4.70 -2.73 12.96
N SER A 15 -3.91 -1.68 12.73
CA SER A 15 -3.41 -0.77 13.76
C SER A 15 -4.47 0.28 14.16
N GLY A 16 -5.31 0.67 13.21
CA GLY A 16 -6.49 1.51 13.43
C GLY A 16 -7.70 0.96 12.68
N ASP A 17 -8.70 1.82 12.45
CA ASP A 17 -9.81 1.47 11.59
C ASP A 17 -9.34 1.31 10.14
N VAL A 18 -9.94 0.37 9.42
CA VAL A 18 -9.69 0.19 7.98
C VAL A 18 -10.82 0.84 7.20
N ARG A 19 -10.47 1.66 6.21
CA ARG A 19 -11.43 2.33 5.35
C ARG A 19 -11.37 1.77 3.93
N HIS A 20 -12.53 1.46 3.38
CA HIS A 20 -12.69 1.27 1.95
C HIS A 20 -12.90 2.63 1.29
N VAL A 21 -12.14 2.90 0.22
CA VAL A 21 -12.09 4.20 -0.45
C VAL A 21 -12.54 4.05 -1.89
N ILE A 22 -13.34 5.01 -2.34
CA ILE A 22 -13.51 5.34 -3.75
C ILE A 22 -12.80 6.67 -3.99
N ASP A 23 -11.85 6.67 -4.92
CA ASP A 23 -10.98 7.80 -5.26
C ASP A 23 -11.18 8.13 -6.74
N TRP A 24 -11.70 9.32 -7.03
CA TRP A 24 -11.90 9.83 -8.39
C TRP A 24 -10.94 10.96 -8.72
N SER A 25 -9.77 11.01 -8.08
CA SER A 25 -8.74 12.02 -8.38
C SER A 25 -8.33 12.05 -9.86
N GLY A 26 -8.42 10.91 -10.56
CA GLY A 26 -8.22 10.77 -12.01
C GLY A 26 -9.32 11.37 -12.88
N TYR A 27 -10.39 11.92 -12.31
CA TYR A 27 -11.47 12.61 -13.00
C TYR A 27 -11.60 14.07 -12.52
N SER A 28 -11.64 15.01 -13.47
CA SER A 28 -11.71 16.45 -13.18
C SER A 28 -13.13 17.01 -13.13
N GLY A 29 -14.13 16.26 -13.58
CA GLY A 29 -15.52 16.71 -13.58
C GLY A 29 -16.21 16.58 -12.22
N ALA A 30 -17.46 17.04 -12.18
CA ALA A 30 -18.30 16.89 -11.00
C ALA A 30 -18.76 15.44 -10.83
N VAL A 31 -18.79 14.98 -9.58
CA VAL A 31 -19.36 13.69 -9.19
C VAL A 31 -20.60 13.90 -8.35
N ASN A 32 -21.55 12.99 -8.47
CA ASN A 32 -22.73 12.93 -7.63
C ASN A 32 -22.47 11.98 -6.45
N ILE A 33 -22.72 12.44 -5.22
CA ILE A 33 -22.59 11.63 -4.00
C ILE A 33 -24.00 11.42 -3.42
N PRO A 34 -24.68 10.30 -3.75
CA PRO A 34 -26.02 10.01 -3.24
C PRO A 34 -26.07 9.94 -1.71
N ASP A 35 -27.19 10.37 -1.12
CA ASP A 35 -27.43 10.29 0.33
C ASP A 35 -27.38 8.84 0.86
N GLN A 36 -27.67 7.85 0.01
CA GLN A 36 -27.52 6.43 0.34
C GLN A 36 -26.09 6.06 0.78
N LEU A 37 -25.07 6.72 0.23
CA LEU A 37 -23.68 6.50 0.63
C LEU A 37 -23.40 7.02 2.05
N ARG A 38 -24.11 8.06 2.48
CA ARG A 38 -23.97 8.67 3.81
C ARG A 38 -24.48 7.76 4.94
N LEU A 39 -25.21 6.71 4.60
CA LEU A 39 -25.71 5.71 5.55
C LEU A 39 -24.65 4.66 5.92
N PHE A 40 -23.54 4.57 5.18
CA PHE A 40 -22.48 3.62 5.48
C PHE A 40 -21.74 4.02 6.75
N TYR A 41 -21.28 3.01 7.50
CA TYR A 41 -20.68 3.22 8.82
C TYR A 41 -19.47 4.15 8.76
N SER A 42 -19.53 5.23 9.55
CA SER A 42 -18.50 6.27 9.57
C SER A 42 -18.17 6.80 8.17
N PHE A 43 -19.19 7.01 7.32
CA PHE A 43 -19.01 7.64 6.03
C PHE A 43 -18.22 8.95 6.16
N LEU A 44 -17.24 9.14 5.27
CA LEU A 44 -16.43 10.34 5.22
C LEU A 44 -16.28 10.79 3.77
N GLU A 45 -16.63 12.05 3.54
CA GLU A 45 -16.47 12.74 2.28
C GLU A 45 -15.29 13.72 2.38
N GLU A 46 -14.31 13.57 1.48
CA GLU A 46 -13.13 14.44 1.42
C GLU A 46 -13.05 15.08 0.02
N PRO A 47 -13.83 16.14 -0.24
CA PRO A 47 -13.97 16.71 -1.57
C PRO A 47 -12.64 17.24 -2.13
N ASN A 48 -11.80 17.82 -1.27
CA ASN A 48 -10.47 18.33 -1.63
C ASN A 48 -9.53 17.25 -2.15
N LYS A 49 -9.74 16.01 -1.71
CA LYS A 49 -8.94 14.84 -2.14
C LYS A 49 -9.68 13.98 -3.16
N ARG A 50 -10.89 14.38 -3.56
CA ARG A 50 -11.73 13.65 -4.52
C ARG A 50 -11.93 12.19 -4.12
N ARG A 51 -12.28 11.98 -2.84
CA ARG A 51 -12.52 10.64 -2.31
C ARG A 51 -13.67 10.60 -1.32
N ILE A 52 -14.31 9.45 -1.26
CA ILE A 52 -15.25 9.07 -0.22
C ILE A 52 -14.80 7.75 0.39
N SER A 53 -15.17 7.51 1.64
CA SER A 53 -14.84 6.26 2.30
C SER A 53 -15.83 5.89 3.39
N PHE A 54 -15.83 4.62 3.78
CA PHE A 54 -16.50 4.13 4.97
C PHE A 54 -15.59 3.15 5.70
N ILE A 55 -15.84 2.93 7.00
CA ILE A 55 -15.08 1.96 7.80
C ILE A 55 -15.67 0.57 7.56
N VAL A 56 -14.81 -0.39 7.18
CA VAL A 56 -15.21 -1.78 6.96
C VAL A 56 -15.33 -2.55 8.28
N GLN A 57 -16.04 -3.68 8.26
CA GLN A 57 -16.20 -4.54 9.41
C GLN A 57 -14.88 -5.17 9.85
N ASN A 58 -14.61 -5.10 11.16
CA ASN A 58 -13.46 -5.77 11.79
C ASN A 58 -13.45 -7.27 11.49
N GLY A 59 -12.26 -7.83 11.22
CA GLY A 59 -12.08 -9.25 10.91
C GLY A 59 -12.32 -9.63 9.45
N THR A 60 -12.71 -8.68 8.59
CA THR A 60 -12.82 -8.89 7.14
C THR A 60 -11.61 -8.41 6.35
N VAL A 61 -10.55 -7.96 7.06
CA VAL A 61 -9.38 -7.34 6.43
C VAL A 61 -8.26 -8.34 6.27
N TYR A 62 -7.67 -8.32 5.10
CA TYR A 62 -6.61 -9.21 4.66
C TYR A 62 -5.47 -8.38 4.09
N ARG A 63 -4.30 -9.00 4.01
CA ARG A 63 -3.10 -8.44 3.40
C ARG A 63 -2.66 -9.31 2.24
N GLU A 64 -2.24 -8.68 1.16
CA GLU A 64 -1.57 -9.39 0.07
C GLU A 64 -0.15 -9.81 0.49
N GLN A 65 0.25 -11.02 0.11
CA GLN A 65 1.55 -11.55 0.46
C GLN A 65 2.67 -10.66 -0.10
N PHE A 66 3.68 -10.36 0.73
CA PHE A 66 4.84 -9.54 0.36
C PHE A 66 4.54 -8.10 -0.07
N THR A 67 3.35 -7.57 0.22
CA THR A 67 3.03 -6.16 -0.05
C THR A 67 2.48 -5.45 1.19
N PHE A 68 2.46 -4.12 1.13
CA PHE A 68 1.75 -3.28 2.10
C PHE A 68 0.26 -3.08 1.72
N LYS A 69 -0.22 -3.77 0.68
CA LYS A 69 -1.60 -3.66 0.27
C LYS A 69 -2.46 -4.51 1.18
N ILE A 70 -3.50 -3.87 1.71
CA ILE A 70 -4.57 -4.54 2.41
C ILE A 70 -5.83 -4.47 1.55
N TYR A 71 -6.70 -5.45 1.75
CA TYR A 71 -7.99 -5.52 1.08
C TYR A 71 -9.00 -6.16 2.03
N SER A 72 -10.26 -5.87 1.83
CA SER A 72 -11.34 -6.26 2.73
C SER A 72 -12.38 -7.04 1.98
N LYS A 73 -12.93 -8.06 2.63
CA LYS A 73 -14.02 -8.89 2.11
C LYS A 73 -15.37 -8.48 2.72
N ASP A 74 -15.49 -7.24 3.21
CA ASP A 74 -16.75 -6.72 3.74
C ASP A 74 -17.82 -6.73 2.63
N PRO A 75 -18.98 -7.38 2.84
CA PRO A 75 -20.04 -7.47 1.84
C PRO A 75 -20.59 -6.09 1.41
N GLN A 76 -20.46 -5.06 2.25
CA GLN A 76 -20.93 -3.71 1.97
C GLN A 76 -20.11 -3.02 0.87
N ILE A 77 -18.87 -3.43 0.62
CA ILE A 77 -18.00 -2.84 -0.40
C ILE A 77 -18.64 -2.90 -1.79
N ALA A 78 -19.18 -4.08 -2.15
CA ALA A 78 -19.83 -4.26 -3.45
C ALA A 78 -21.03 -3.31 -3.62
N GLN A 79 -21.81 -3.11 -2.55
CA GLN A 79 -22.94 -2.19 -2.57
C GLN A 79 -22.50 -0.73 -2.63
N PHE A 80 -21.48 -0.35 -1.86
CA PHE A 80 -20.91 1.00 -1.86
C PHE A 80 -20.43 1.40 -3.26
N ASN A 81 -19.63 0.53 -3.89
CA ASN A 81 -19.11 0.73 -5.24
C ASN A 81 -20.21 0.76 -6.30
N LYS A 82 -21.24 -0.08 -6.15
CA LYS A 82 -22.40 -0.09 -7.04
C LYS A 82 -23.18 1.22 -6.97
N ILE A 83 -23.49 1.73 -5.77
CA ILE A 83 -24.25 2.99 -5.61
C ILE A 83 -23.47 4.15 -6.24
N PHE A 84 -22.17 4.26 -5.96
CA PHE A 84 -21.36 5.33 -6.52
C PHE A 84 -21.24 5.25 -8.05
N SER A 85 -20.99 4.06 -8.60
CA SER A 85 -20.87 3.87 -10.06
C SER A 85 -22.18 4.15 -10.80
N GLN A 86 -23.32 3.73 -10.26
CA GLN A 86 -24.63 4.01 -10.84
C GLN A 86 -24.96 5.51 -10.85
N ALA A 87 -24.60 6.22 -9.79
CA ALA A 87 -24.80 7.67 -9.71
C ALA A 87 -23.85 8.49 -10.61
N ASN A 88 -22.77 7.85 -11.09
CA ASN A 88 -21.70 8.50 -11.84
C ASN A 88 -21.39 7.82 -13.19
N GLY A 89 -22.41 7.25 -13.84
CA GLY A 89 -22.28 6.56 -15.13
C GLY A 89 -21.77 7.46 -16.27
N GLN A 90 -21.81 8.78 -16.10
CA GLN A 90 -21.27 9.75 -17.05
C GLN A 90 -19.74 9.84 -17.09
N ILE A 91 -19.01 9.26 -16.11
CA ILE A 91 -17.55 9.34 -16.08
C ILE A 91 -16.96 8.47 -17.21
N PRO A 92 -16.21 9.06 -18.17
CA PRO A 92 -15.58 8.29 -19.23
C PRO A 92 -14.45 7.42 -18.66
N ASN A 93 -14.28 6.22 -19.20
CA ASN A 93 -13.24 5.28 -18.76
C ASN A 93 -13.23 5.07 -17.23
N PHE A 94 -14.41 4.85 -16.64
CA PHE A 94 -14.61 4.77 -15.18
C PHE A 94 -13.52 3.97 -14.44
N SER A 95 -13.16 2.78 -14.91
CA SER A 95 -12.15 1.91 -14.28
C SER A 95 -10.72 2.47 -14.30
N LYS A 96 -10.42 3.44 -15.16
CA LYS A 96 -9.12 4.14 -15.20
C LYS A 96 -9.15 5.44 -14.39
N SER A 97 -10.31 6.09 -14.31
CA SER A 97 -10.47 7.39 -13.66
C SER A 97 -10.87 7.29 -12.18
N VAL A 98 -11.43 6.14 -11.77
CA VAL A 98 -11.88 5.86 -10.41
C VAL A 98 -11.14 4.63 -9.89
N LEU A 99 -10.43 4.82 -8.78
CA LEU A 99 -9.72 3.76 -8.06
C LEU A 99 -10.50 3.38 -6.81
N THR A 100 -10.39 2.11 -6.43
CA THR A 100 -10.88 1.63 -5.14
C THR A 100 -9.75 0.90 -4.42
N TYR A 101 -9.61 1.17 -3.12
CA TYR A 101 -8.56 0.58 -2.30
C TYR A 101 -8.92 0.67 -0.83
N ASP A 102 -8.25 -0.14 -0.02
CA ASP A 102 -8.39 -0.10 1.43
C ASP A 102 -7.11 0.44 2.08
N TYR A 103 -7.27 1.20 3.15
CA TYR A 103 -6.14 1.64 3.94
C TYR A 103 -6.44 1.64 5.44
N ASP A 104 -5.39 1.40 6.22
CA ASP A 104 -5.41 1.49 7.68
C ASP A 104 -5.18 2.95 8.10
N THR A 105 -6.10 3.50 8.89
CA THR A 105 -6.07 4.90 9.34
C THR A 105 -4.84 5.26 10.17
N LYS A 106 -4.19 4.28 10.82
CA LYS A 106 -2.93 4.49 11.56
C LYS A 106 -1.69 4.01 10.80
N GLY A 107 -1.85 3.68 9.52
CA GLY A 107 -0.80 3.13 8.68
C GLY A 107 -0.76 1.61 8.71
N THR A 108 -0.28 1.03 7.61
CA THR A 108 -0.21 -0.41 7.45
C THR A 108 0.99 -0.97 8.22
N ASN A 109 0.78 -1.97 9.09
CA ASN A 109 1.91 -2.64 9.76
C ASN A 109 2.86 -3.26 8.73
N ILE A 110 4.17 -3.26 8.94
CA ILE A 110 5.07 -4.00 8.06
C ILE A 110 4.85 -5.51 8.33
N PRO A 111 4.66 -6.37 7.31
CA PRO A 111 4.67 -7.81 7.56
C PRO A 111 5.99 -8.12 8.28
N ILE A 112 5.93 -8.73 9.47
CA ILE A 112 7.12 -9.09 10.23
C ILE A 112 7.98 -9.91 9.29
N ILE A 113 9.09 -9.32 8.83
CA ILE A 113 10.09 -10.03 8.06
C ILE A 113 10.56 -11.12 9.02
N PRO A 114 10.40 -12.42 8.68
CA PRO A 114 10.93 -13.50 9.50
C PRO A 114 12.37 -13.17 9.90
N GLU A 115 12.72 -13.29 11.18
CA GLU A 115 14.02 -12.84 11.72
C GLU A 115 15.22 -13.34 10.89
N ARG A 116 15.08 -14.53 10.27
CA ARG A 116 16.05 -15.10 9.31
C ARG A 116 16.29 -14.24 8.08
N LEU A 117 15.25 -13.73 7.43
CA LEU A 117 15.37 -12.86 6.25
C LEU A 117 15.93 -11.49 6.62
N LYS A 118 15.71 -11.03 7.86
CA LYS A 118 16.32 -9.81 8.38
C LYS A 118 17.82 -9.99 8.62
N GLN A 119 18.24 -11.13 9.18
CA GLN A 119 19.65 -11.49 9.30
C GLN A 119 20.33 -11.65 7.94
N GLU A 120 19.71 -12.35 6.99
CA GLU A 120 20.25 -12.50 5.63
C GLU A 120 20.34 -11.16 4.88
N ALA A 121 19.37 -10.27 5.05
CA ALA A 121 19.40 -8.92 4.48
C ALA A 121 20.45 -8.03 5.15
N GLU A 122 20.61 -8.09 6.48
CA GLU A 122 21.66 -7.38 7.22
C GLU A 122 23.07 -7.86 6.84
N ASP A 123 23.26 -9.17 6.70
CA ASP A 123 24.53 -9.77 6.25
C ASP A 123 24.83 -9.44 4.79
N PHE A 124 23.82 -9.43 3.92
CA PHE A 124 23.96 -9.01 2.52
C PHE A 124 24.32 -7.53 2.41
N LEU A 125 23.66 -6.65 3.18
CA LEU A 125 23.94 -5.21 3.18
C LEU A 125 25.34 -4.89 3.72
N LYS A 126 25.79 -5.57 4.79
CA LYS A 126 27.18 -5.44 5.28
C LYS A 126 28.21 -5.84 4.24
N ASN A 127 27.96 -6.94 3.52
CA ASN A 127 28.85 -7.41 2.47
C ASN A 127 28.86 -6.45 1.27
N ALA A 128 27.69 -5.95 0.86
CA ALA A 128 27.58 -4.99 -0.23
C ALA A 128 28.23 -3.63 0.09
N SER A 129 28.07 -3.11 1.32
CA SER A 129 28.70 -1.85 1.73
C SER A 129 30.23 -1.96 1.75
N ASN A 130 30.78 -3.11 2.17
CA ASN A 130 32.22 -3.36 2.14
C ASN A 130 32.75 -3.44 0.71
N ILE A 131 32.04 -4.12 -0.19
CA ILE A 131 32.43 -4.23 -1.61
C ILE A 131 32.43 -2.86 -2.29
N ILE A 132 31.41 -2.02 -2.02
CA ILE A 132 31.33 -0.67 -2.58
C ILE A 132 32.45 0.22 -2.04
N LEU A 133 32.76 0.14 -0.74
CA LEU A 133 33.86 0.89 -0.12
C LEU A 133 35.24 0.46 -0.65
N ILE A 134 35.46 -0.86 -0.84
CA ILE A 134 36.71 -1.38 -1.40
C ILE A 134 36.85 -0.98 -2.87
N ALA A 135 35.77 -1.06 -3.66
CA ALA A 135 35.79 -0.61 -5.06
C ALA A 135 36.06 0.89 -5.18
N LEU A 136 35.46 1.70 -4.30
CA LEU A 136 35.69 3.15 -4.25
C LEU A 136 37.14 3.47 -3.83
N ALA A 137 37.69 2.76 -2.84
CA ALA A 137 39.07 2.92 -2.41
C ALA A 137 40.07 2.50 -3.48
N ALA A 138 39.82 1.38 -4.18
CA ALA A 138 40.65 0.93 -5.29
C ALA A 138 40.62 1.90 -6.47
N PHE A 139 39.45 2.46 -6.80
CA PHE A 139 39.28 3.48 -7.83
C PHE A 139 40.01 4.79 -7.50
N LEU A 140 39.86 5.28 -6.27
CA LEU A 140 40.57 6.48 -5.79
C LEU A 140 42.09 6.25 -5.74
N GLY A 141 42.54 5.08 -5.29
CA GLY A 141 43.95 4.69 -5.30
C GLY A 141 44.54 4.65 -6.72
N TRP A 142 43.84 4.04 -7.68
CA TRP A 142 44.24 4.02 -9.09
C TRP A 142 44.39 5.44 -9.64
N LYS A 143 43.44 6.33 -9.37
CA LYS A 143 43.47 7.73 -9.84
C LYS A 143 44.66 8.52 -9.28
N ILE A 144 45.05 8.28 -8.03
CA ILE A 144 46.22 8.93 -7.41
C ILE A 144 47.54 8.45 -8.06
N PHE A 145 47.67 7.15 -8.36
CA PHE A 145 48.86 6.62 -9.02
C PHE A 145 48.95 6.99 -10.51
N GLU A 146 47.83 7.06 -11.23
CA GLU A 146 47.77 7.57 -12.61
C GLU A 146 48.25 9.04 -12.70
N SER A 147 47.94 9.84 -11.67
CA SER A 147 48.40 11.24 -11.53
C SER A 147 49.90 11.37 -11.19
N SER A 148 50.52 10.34 -10.60
CA SER A 148 51.89 10.42 -10.08
C SER A 148 52.93 9.76 -11.01
N GLY A 149 52.49 9.12 -12.10
CA GLY A 149 53.30 8.30 -13.00
C GLY A 149 53.33 8.73 -14.47
N ARG A 150 53.17 10.02 -14.77
CA ARG A 150 53.59 10.61 -16.06
C ARG A 150 54.61 11.72 -15.83
N LYS A 151 55.85 11.31 -15.59
CA LYS A 151 57.06 11.94 -16.11
C LYS A 151 57.98 10.84 -16.63
#